data_AF-A0AAD9PPP0-F1
#
_entry.id   AF-A0AAD9PPP0-F1
#
_cell.length_a   1.000
_cell.length_b   1.000
_cell.length_c   1.000
_cell.angle_alpha   90.00
_cell.angle_beta   90.00
_cell.angle_gamma   90.00
#
_symmetry.space_group_name_H-M   'P 1'
#
loop_
_entity.id
_entity.type
_entity.pdbx_description
1 polymer ?
#
loop_
_entity_poly.entity_id
_entity_poly.type
_entity_poly.pdbx_seq_one_letter_code
_entity_poly.pdbx_strand_id
1 'polypeptide(L)'
;YSRFRRLKEHYEQNRVSPRIHRNCKRLPHNTLPQAVNDDVKNFLTNYVEENAVLLPGRIPGFKKDDIRLLSSSETKMNVWRTFKRTCEESGKHAVCYTTFVKLWE
;
A
#
# COMPACT_ATOMS: atom_id res chain seq x y z
N TYR A 1 21.05 23.65 30.17
CA TYR A 1 22.41 23.62 29.59
C TYR A 1 22.59 22.71 28.36
N SER A 2 21.98 21.53 28.30
CA SER A 2 22.24 20.53 27.23
C SER A 2 21.79 20.92 25.81
N ARG A 3 20.70 21.68 25.65
CA ARG A 3 20.16 22.04 24.32
C ARG A 3 21.04 23.04 23.56
N PHE A 4 21.49 24.10 24.24
CA PHE A 4 22.33 25.14 23.65
C PHE A 4 23.69 24.58 23.19
N ARG A 5 24.30 23.73 24.02
CA ARG A 5 25.56 23.04 23.67
C ARG A 5 25.43 22.23 22.38
N ARG A 6 24.37 21.42 22.25
CA ARG A 6 24.12 20.61 21.05
C ARG A 6 23.86 21.45 19.79
N LEU A 7 23.25 22.63 19.95
CA LEU A 7 23.04 23.57 18.84
C LEU A 7 24.37 24.18 18.38
N LYS A 8 25.21 24.59 19.32
CA LYS A 8 26.56 25.10 19.04
C LYS A 8 27.41 24.07 18.31
N GLU A 9 27.46 22.84 18.82
CA GLU A 9 28.18 21.70 18.21
C GLU A 9 27.70 21.42 16.77
N HIS A 10 26.38 21.41 16.52
CA HIS A 10 25.85 21.21 15.16
C HIS A 10 26.24 22.35 14.20
N TYR A 11 26.15 23.60 14.68
CA TYR A 11 26.48 24.77 13.89
C TYR A 11 27.97 24.80 13.51
N GLU A 12 28.86 24.45 14.44
CA GLU A 12 30.29 24.33 14.17
C GLU A 12 30.59 23.27 13.10
N GLN A 13 29.89 22.14 13.13
CA GLN A 13 30.12 21.02 12.21
C GLN A 13 29.45 21.17 10.84
N ASN A 14 28.23 21.74 10.79
CA ASN A 14 27.37 21.71 9.58
C ASN A 14 26.96 23.11 9.11
N ARG A 15 27.51 24.18 9.71
CA ARG A 15 27.16 25.60 9.43
C ARG A 15 25.65 25.84 9.59
N VAL A 16 25.11 26.83 8.85
CA VAL A 16 23.68 27.12 8.80
C VAL A 16 22.99 26.08 7.90
N SER A 17 22.79 24.88 8.44
CA SER A 17 21.97 23.85 7.82
C SER A 17 20.84 23.42 8.76
N PRO A 18 19.66 23.08 8.22
CA PRO A 18 18.60 22.50 9.04
C PRO A 18 19.10 21.21 9.68
N ARG A 19 18.89 21.07 10.99
CA ARG A 19 19.15 19.80 11.67
C ARG A 19 18.12 18.78 11.22
N ILE A 20 18.48 17.93 10.28
CA ILE A 20 17.63 16.81 9.86
C ILE A 20 17.66 15.78 10.99
N HIS A 21 16.53 15.55 11.67
CA HIS A 21 16.37 14.38 12.53
C HIS A 21 16.33 13.14 11.62
N ARG A 22 17.52 12.67 11.30
CA ARG A 22 17.73 11.54 10.42
C ARG A 22 17.30 10.28 11.18
N ASN A 23 16.15 9.72 10.80
CA ASN A 23 15.95 8.27 10.89
C ASN A 23 16.82 7.60 9.82
N CYS A 24 18.14 7.83 9.92
CA CYS A 24 19.09 7.34 8.95
C CYS A 24 19.37 5.88 9.22
N LYS A 25 19.08 5.05 8.22
CA LYS A 25 19.62 3.69 8.02
C LYS A 25 18.76 2.52 8.51
N ARG A 26 17.60 2.72 9.14
CA ARG A 26 16.75 1.58 9.53
C ARG A 26 15.32 1.79 9.09
N LEU A 27 14.90 1.00 8.09
CA LEU A 27 13.49 0.83 7.80
C LEU A 27 12.81 0.33 9.08
N PRO A 28 11.62 0.86 9.45
CA PRO A 28 10.87 0.29 10.55
C PRO A 28 10.66 -1.20 10.29
N HIS A 29 10.72 -2.02 11.33
CA HIS A 29 10.59 -3.48 11.22
C HIS A 29 9.32 -3.94 10.50
N ASN A 30 8.29 -3.09 10.49
CA ASN A 30 7.01 -3.32 9.81
C ASN A 30 6.97 -2.85 8.35
N THR A 31 8.12 -2.47 7.76
CA THR A 31 8.16 -2.07 6.36
C THR A 31 8.03 -3.31 5.49
N LEU A 32 6.95 -3.37 4.73
CA LEU A 32 6.76 -4.43 3.75
C LEU A 32 7.66 -4.18 2.53
N PRO A 33 8.26 -5.24 1.96
CA PRO A 33 8.97 -5.13 0.69
C PRO A 33 8.04 -4.62 -0.42
N GLN A 34 8.57 -3.80 -1.33
CA GLN A 34 7.80 -3.27 -2.47
C GLN A 34 7.19 -4.39 -3.31
N ALA A 35 7.91 -5.51 -3.49
CA ALA A 35 7.42 -6.69 -4.21
C ALA A 35 6.10 -7.24 -3.64
N VAL A 36 5.89 -7.16 -2.32
CA VAL A 36 4.65 -7.63 -1.68
C VAL A 36 3.48 -6.71 -2.02
N ASN A 37 3.73 -5.40 -2.13
CA ASN A 37 2.71 -4.45 -2.58
C ASN A 37 2.34 -4.69 -4.03
N ASP A 38 3.33 -5.00 -4.87
CA ASP A 38 3.11 -5.28 -6.29
C ASP A 38 2.35 -6.60 -6.48
N ASP A 39 2.62 -7.63 -5.66
CA ASP A 39 1.85 -8.88 -5.63
C ASP A 39 0.35 -8.63 -5.31
N VAL A 40 0.05 -7.77 -4.33
CA VAL A 40 -1.34 -7.41 -4.00
C VAL A 40 -2.01 -6.69 -5.17
N LYS A 41 -1.32 -5.72 -5.80
CA LYS A 41 -1.86 -4.98 -6.95
C LYS A 41 -2.10 -5.88 -8.16
N ASN A 42 -1.17 -6.79 -8.45
CA ASN A 42 -1.31 -7.74 -9.53
C ASN A 42 -2.47 -8.68 -9.27
N PHE A 43 -2.59 -9.21 -8.05
CA PHE A 43 -3.74 -10.03 -7.67
C PHE A 43 -5.07 -9.28 -7.86
N LEU A 44 -5.17 -8.03 -7.40
CA LEU A 44 -6.40 -7.25 -7.55
C LEU A 44 -6.76 -6.98 -9.00
N THR A 45 -5.76 -6.69 -9.84
CA THR A 45 -5.96 -6.45 -11.27
C THR A 45 -6.51 -7.71 -11.94
N ASN A 46 -5.88 -8.87 -11.69
CA ASN A 46 -6.34 -10.15 -12.23
C ASN A 46 -7.72 -10.54 -11.68
N TYR A 47 -7.95 -10.34 -10.38
CA TYR A 47 -9.22 -10.65 -9.75
C TYR A 47 -10.37 -9.83 -10.33
N VAL A 48 -10.14 -8.54 -10.58
CA VAL A 48 -11.11 -7.66 -11.24
C VAL A 48 -11.29 -8.06 -12.70
N GLU A 49 -10.25 -8.48 -13.41
CA GLU A 49 -10.38 -8.96 -14.79
C GLU A 49 -11.23 -10.22 -14.91
N GLU A 50 -11.12 -11.14 -13.97
CA GLU A 50 -11.87 -12.39 -13.98
C GLU A 50 -13.29 -12.26 -13.43
N ASN A 51 -13.50 -11.41 -12.41
CA ASN A 51 -14.74 -11.39 -11.63
C ASN A 51 -15.59 -10.12 -11.81
N ALA A 52 -15.02 -9.04 -12.34
CA ALA A 52 -15.78 -7.80 -12.47
C ALA A 52 -16.58 -7.77 -13.77
N VAL A 53 -17.75 -7.16 -13.70
CA VAL A 53 -18.61 -6.92 -14.84
C VAL A 53 -18.37 -5.49 -15.32
N LEU A 54 -18.24 -5.33 -16.64
CA LEU A 54 -18.28 -4.03 -17.28
C LEU A 54 -19.73 -3.60 -17.44
N LEU A 55 -20.06 -2.38 -17.01
CA LEU A 55 -21.40 -1.86 -17.23
C LEU A 55 -21.58 -1.47 -18.70
N PRO A 56 -22.65 -1.94 -19.37
CA PRO A 56 -22.98 -1.44 -20.69
C PRO A 56 -23.47 0.01 -20.57
N GLY A 57 -22.72 0.93 -21.17
CA GLY A 57 -23.09 2.35 -21.25
C GLY A 57 -22.49 3.23 -20.16
N ARG A 58 -22.72 4.53 -20.31
CA ARG A 58 -22.15 5.57 -19.44
C ARG A 58 -22.99 5.77 -18.19
N ILE A 59 -22.36 5.72 -17.02
CA ILE A 59 -23.03 6.08 -15.76
C ILE A 59 -23.20 7.61 -15.71
N PRO A 60 -24.42 8.14 -15.56
CA PRO A 60 -24.63 9.58 -15.40
C PRO A 60 -23.78 10.14 -14.24
N GLY A 61 -23.00 11.20 -14.51
CA GLY A 61 -22.09 11.80 -13.52
C GLY A 61 -20.69 11.20 -13.46
N PHE A 62 -20.43 10.08 -14.14
CA PHE A 62 -19.09 9.50 -14.27
C PHE A 62 -18.57 9.65 -15.71
N LYS A 63 -17.40 10.28 -15.86
CA LYS A 63 -16.78 10.50 -17.17
C LYS A 63 -16.13 9.25 -17.76
N LYS A 64 -15.80 8.27 -16.91
CA LYS A 64 -15.13 7.02 -17.31
C LYS A 64 -16.17 6.01 -17.73
N ASP A 65 -16.03 5.50 -18.94
CA ASP A 65 -16.93 4.50 -19.49
C ASP A 65 -16.47 3.07 -19.14
N ASP A 66 -15.19 2.88 -18.82
CA ASP A 66 -14.58 1.57 -18.49
C ASP A 66 -14.60 1.25 -16.97
N ILE A 67 -15.75 1.44 -16.32
CA ILE A 67 -15.88 1.10 -14.90
C ILE A 67 -16.09 -0.40 -14.76
N ARG A 68 -15.12 -1.06 -14.13
CA ARG A 68 -15.22 -2.47 -13.71
C ARG A 68 -15.82 -2.54 -12.31
N LEU A 69 -16.94 -3.25 -12.17
CA LEU A 69 -17.66 -3.41 -10.91
C LEU A 69 -17.65 -4.87 -10.48
N LEU A 70 -17.20 -5.11 -9.25
CA LEU A 70 -17.42 -6.38 -8.58
C LEU A 70 -18.88 -6.49 -8.14
N SER A 71 -19.39 -7.73 -8.07
CA SER A 71 -20.70 -8.01 -7.51
C SER A 71 -20.82 -7.43 -6.09
N SER A 72 -22.02 -6.95 -5.73
CA SER A 72 -22.30 -6.45 -4.37
C SER A 72 -22.15 -7.52 -3.28
N SER A 73 -22.15 -8.81 -3.65
CA SER A 73 -21.86 -9.93 -2.74
C SER A 73 -20.38 -10.06 -2.41
N GLU A 74 -19.49 -9.49 -3.23
CA GLU A 74 -18.05 -9.54 -3.01
C GLU A 74 -17.61 -8.50 -1.99
N THR A 75 -17.26 -8.99 -0.81
CA THR A 75 -16.71 -8.14 0.26
C THR A 75 -15.19 -8.11 0.18
N LYS A 76 -14.56 -6.99 0.59
CA LYS A 76 -13.09 -6.90 0.71
C LYS A 76 -12.48 -8.07 1.49
N MET A 77 -13.21 -8.59 2.49
CA MET A 77 -12.82 -9.76 3.27
C MET A 77 -12.82 -11.05 2.43
N ASN A 78 -13.83 -11.29 1.58
CA ASN A 78 -13.85 -12.45 0.70
C ASN A 78 -12.69 -12.42 -0.29
N VAL A 79 -12.45 -11.27 -0.92
CA VAL A 79 -11.34 -11.09 -1.86
C VAL A 79 -9.98 -11.30 -1.17
N TRP A 80 -9.82 -10.77 0.06
CA TRP A 80 -8.63 -11.03 0.86
C TRP A 80 -8.44 -12.50 1.23
N ARG A 81 -9.52 -13.24 1.54
CA ARG A 81 -9.43 -14.70 1.79
C ARG A 81 -8.96 -15.44 0.55
N THR A 82 -9.46 -15.08 -0.62
CA THR A 82 -8.99 -15.65 -1.90
C THR A 82 -7.51 -15.33 -2.12
N PHE A 83 -7.10 -14.08 -1.93
CA PHE A 83 -5.68 -13.68 -2.01
C PHE A 83 -4.82 -14.52 -1.06
N LYS A 84 -5.22 -14.61 0.21
CA LYS A 84 -4.49 -15.38 1.22
C LYS A 84 -4.32 -16.85 0.81
N ARG A 85 -5.39 -17.49 0.32
CA ARG A 85 -5.34 -18.86 -0.19
C ARG A 85 -4.38 -18.99 -1.38
N THR A 86 -4.43 -18.08 -2.36
CA THR A 86 -3.51 -18.12 -3.52
C THR A 86 -2.05 -17.91 -3.12
N CYS A 87 -1.78 -17.10 -2.09
CA CYS A 87 -0.44 -16.96 -1.53
C CYS A 87 0.04 -18.25 -0.86
N GLU A 88 -0.82 -18.89 -0.05
CA GLU A 88 -0.51 -20.17 0.60
C GLU A 88 -0.19 -21.26 -0.43
N GLU A 89 -0.98 -21.36 -1.51
CA GLU A 89 -0.77 -22.30 -2.62
C GLU A 89 0.53 -22.01 -3.41
N SER A 90 0.88 -20.73 -3.56
CA SER A 90 2.09 -20.30 -4.30
C SER A 90 3.34 -20.24 -3.42
N GLY A 91 3.25 -20.58 -2.14
CA GLY A 91 4.35 -20.44 -1.17
C GLY A 91 4.78 -18.99 -0.91
N LYS A 92 3.92 -18.01 -1.22
CA LYS A 92 4.17 -16.58 -1.00
C LYS A 92 3.63 -16.12 0.35
N HIS A 93 4.22 -15.06 0.89
CA HIS A 93 3.75 -14.45 2.13
C HIS A 93 2.54 -13.55 1.89
N ALA A 94 1.38 -13.89 2.47
CA ALA A 94 0.18 -13.07 2.42
C ALA A 94 0.24 -11.90 3.41
N VAL A 95 -0.16 -10.70 2.98
CA VAL A 95 -0.34 -9.56 3.90
C VAL A 95 -1.57 -9.73 4.79
N CYS A 96 -1.56 -9.11 5.97
CA CYS A 96 -2.72 -9.06 6.84
C CYS A 96 -3.87 -8.23 6.22
N TYR A 97 -5.10 -8.50 6.65
CA TYR A 97 -6.29 -7.85 6.10
C TYR A 97 -6.24 -6.32 6.13
N THR A 98 -5.78 -5.73 7.23
CA THR A 98 -5.72 -4.27 7.35
C THR A 98 -4.76 -3.63 6.35
N THR A 99 -3.61 -4.27 6.08
CA THR A 99 -2.68 -3.84 5.04
C THR A 99 -3.28 -4.03 3.66
N PHE A 100 -3.93 -5.16 3.40
CA PHE A 100 -4.59 -5.43 2.13
C PHE A 100 -5.63 -4.35 1.79
N VAL A 101 -6.48 -3.99 2.76
CA VAL A 101 -7.48 -2.93 2.57
C VAL A 101 -6.84 -1.57 2.30
N LYS A 102 -5.72 -1.25 2.96
CA LYS A 102 -4.96 -0.01 2.70
C LYS A 102 -4.34 0.03 1.31
N LEU A 103 -3.96 -1.13 0.74
CA LEU A 103 -3.41 -1.22 -0.61
C LEU A 103 -4.50 -1.27 -1.70
N TRP A 104 -5.73 -1.58 -1.31
CA TRP A 104 -6.91 -1.58 -2.18
C TRP A 104 -7.40 -0.15 -2.49
N GLU A 105 -7.35 0.74 -1.51
CA GLU A 105 -7.75 2.15 -1.63
C GLU A 105 -6.88 2.93 -2.62
#